data_AF-A0A378WZ29-F1
#
_entry.id   AF-A0A378WZ29-F1
#
_cell.length_a   1.000
_cell.length_b   1.000
_cell.length_c   1.000
_cell.angle_alpha   90.00
_cell.angle_beta   90.00
_cell.angle_gamma   90.00
#
_symmetry.space_group_name_H-M   'P 1'
#
loop_
_entity.id
_entity.type
_entity.pdbx_description
1 polymer ?
#
loop_
_entity_poly.entity_id
_entity_poly.type
_entity_poly.pdbx_seq_one_letter_code
_entity_poly.pdbx_strand_id
1 'polypeptide(L)'
;MDRVIAELCRIDWNDIDEVERACRAALDELAGQPSLLRDRLLDLANRPELMQLCEHYDILDKIVLASADDPGVRVRLHVFLPGYFDRPHNHRWSYASKILRGHYRHYLFGNAELDEQVEPRKLPVLHVREEPVGTSYALHHSMVHAVVAEPFTVSLVVRGPAVKDKFLVMDRHTDHAWWQFGAKDEPEEQAKAKQMSRTRFAEVSGWLKEWNLI
;
A
#
# COMPACT_ATOMS: atom_id res chain seq x y z
N MET A 1 3.12 15.30 10.23
CA MET A 1 2.97 14.58 8.94
C MET A 1 3.34 15.48 7.76
N ASP A 2 2.89 16.73 7.71
CA ASP A 2 3.11 17.60 6.52
C ASP A 2 4.59 17.83 6.22
N ARG A 3 5.41 18.06 7.26
CA ARG A 3 6.87 18.12 7.12
C ARG A 3 7.46 16.85 6.49
N VAL A 4 7.05 15.68 6.98
CA VAL A 4 7.52 14.38 6.46
C VAL A 4 7.19 14.25 4.96
N ILE A 5 5.98 14.63 4.57
CA ILE A 5 5.56 14.59 3.16
C ILE A 5 6.37 15.59 2.32
N ALA A 6 6.58 16.80 2.82
CA ALA A 6 7.33 17.82 2.10
C ALA A 6 8.78 17.38 1.79
N GLU A 7 9.42 16.63 2.69
CA GLU A 7 10.73 16.04 2.43
C GLU A 7 10.66 14.89 1.42
N LEU A 8 9.64 14.02 1.52
CA LEU A 8 9.41 12.93 0.56
C LEU A 8 9.06 13.43 -0.87
N CYS A 9 8.59 14.67 -1.02
CA CYS A 9 8.37 15.28 -2.33
C CYS A 9 9.68 15.66 -3.05
N ARG A 10 10.84 15.59 -2.38
CA ARG A 10 12.14 16.04 -2.93
C ARG A 10 13.07 14.91 -3.38
N ILE A 11 12.72 13.66 -3.13
CA ILE A 11 13.57 12.50 -3.44
C ILE A 11 13.36 12.02 -4.89
N ASP A 12 14.35 11.33 -5.45
CA ASP A 12 14.17 10.62 -6.71
C ASP A 12 13.45 9.27 -6.47
N TRP A 13 12.21 9.18 -6.94
CA TRP A 13 11.39 7.98 -6.79
C TRP A 13 11.78 6.81 -7.73
N ASN A 14 12.70 7.05 -8.68
CA ASN A 14 13.29 5.99 -9.51
C ASN A 14 14.58 5.41 -8.90
N ASP A 15 15.25 6.14 -8.00
CA ASP A 15 16.35 5.59 -7.21
C ASP A 15 15.79 4.84 -6.00
N ILE A 16 15.68 3.51 -6.14
CA ILE A 16 15.11 2.69 -5.07
C ILE A 16 15.93 2.72 -3.77
N ASP A 17 17.23 2.97 -3.84
CA ASP A 17 18.10 3.05 -2.67
C ASP A 17 17.87 4.39 -1.93
N GLU A 18 17.65 5.50 -2.65
CA GLU A 18 17.19 6.74 -2.04
C GLU A 18 15.78 6.60 -1.44
N VAL A 19 14.83 6.02 -2.18
CA VAL A 19 13.46 5.75 -1.70
C VAL A 19 13.49 4.94 -0.42
N GLU A 20 14.28 3.88 -0.37
CA GLU A 20 14.42 3.01 0.80
C GLU A 20 14.87 3.83 2.02
N ARG A 21 16.00 4.55 1.92
CA ARG A 21 16.54 5.32 3.05
C ARG A 21 15.59 6.41 3.53
N ALA A 22 15.10 7.24 2.60
CA ALA A 22 14.27 8.39 2.93
C ALA A 22 12.92 7.95 3.51
N CYS A 23 12.29 6.95 2.89
CA CYS A 23 11.02 6.43 3.39
C CYS A 23 11.18 5.65 4.67
N ARG A 24 12.27 4.89 4.89
CA ARG A 24 12.54 4.23 6.17
C ARG A 24 12.59 5.24 7.30
N ALA A 25 13.37 6.32 7.14
CA ALA A 25 13.44 7.39 8.13
C ALA A 25 12.07 8.03 8.42
N ALA A 26 11.30 8.33 7.36
CA ALA A 26 9.94 8.85 7.49
C ALA A 26 8.98 7.88 8.20
N LEU A 27 9.02 6.59 7.84
CA LEU A 27 8.18 5.55 8.43
C LEU A 27 8.53 5.32 9.90
N ASP A 28 9.82 5.35 10.26
CA ASP A 28 10.28 5.24 11.64
C ASP A 28 9.86 6.46 12.48
N GLU A 29 9.96 7.67 11.94
CA GLU A 29 9.48 8.89 12.60
C GLU A 29 7.97 8.82 12.88
N LEU A 30 7.18 8.42 11.88
CA LEU A 30 5.73 8.33 11.98
C LEU A 30 5.29 7.20 12.93
N ALA A 31 5.93 6.03 12.85
CA ALA A 31 5.64 4.90 13.75
C ALA A 31 6.06 5.18 15.20
N GLY A 32 7.12 5.97 15.41
CA GLY A 32 7.55 6.44 16.72
C GLY A 32 6.65 7.51 17.34
N GLN A 33 5.67 8.03 16.60
CA GLN A 33 4.73 9.06 17.07
C GLN A 33 3.26 8.66 16.84
N PRO A 34 2.72 7.68 17.60
CA PRO A 34 1.33 7.23 17.42
C PRO A 34 0.28 8.34 17.53
N SER A 35 0.53 9.40 18.30
CA SER A 35 -0.35 10.57 18.38
C SER A 35 -0.53 11.26 17.02
N LEU A 36 0.53 11.34 16.21
CA LEU A 36 0.49 11.98 14.89
C LEU A 36 -0.37 11.16 13.91
N LEU A 37 -0.31 9.84 13.98
CA LEU A 37 -1.18 8.95 13.20
C LEU A 37 -2.63 9.03 13.68
N ARG A 38 -2.84 9.01 15.00
CA ARG A 38 -4.14 9.18 15.66
C ARG A 38 -4.83 10.46 15.23
N ASP A 39 -4.16 11.60 15.37
CA ASP A 39 -4.73 12.91 15.06
C ASP A 39 -5.13 13.00 13.58
N ARG A 40 -4.29 12.46 12.68
CA ARG A 40 -4.57 12.41 11.24
C ARG A 40 -5.75 11.52 10.89
N LEU A 41 -5.92 10.41 11.60
CA LEU A 41 -7.06 9.52 11.39
C LEU A 41 -8.36 10.13 11.94
N LEU A 42 -8.32 10.70 13.15
CA LEU A 42 -9.51 11.31 13.77
C LEU A 42 -10.02 12.51 12.97
N ASP A 43 -9.11 13.29 12.38
CA ASP A 43 -9.47 14.42 11.52
C ASP A 43 -9.94 14.00 10.12
N LEU A 44 -9.72 12.74 9.70
CA LEU A 44 -10.01 12.30 8.34
C LEU A 44 -11.49 12.47 7.97
N ALA A 45 -12.41 12.32 8.92
CA ALA A 45 -13.84 12.53 8.69
C ALA A 45 -14.19 13.95 8.22
N ASN A 46 -13.35 14.94 8.54
CA ASN A 46 -13.45 16.35 8.15
C ASN A 46 -12.66 16.68 6.88
N ARG A 47 -11.99 15.69 6.28
CA ARG A 47 -11.14 15.83 5.08
C ARG A 47 -11.71 15.02 3.92
N PRO A 48 -12.81 15.50 3.29
CA PRO A 48 -13.49 14.78 2.22
C PRO A 48 -12.55 14.44 1.05
N GLU A 49 -11.56 15.30 0.79
CA GLU A 49 -10.55 15.15 -0.25
C GLU A 49 -9.62 13.94 -0.03
N LEU A 50 -9.42 13.52 1.22
CA LEU A 50 -8.66 12.31 1.57
C LEU A 50 -9.56 11.10 1.80
N MET A 51 -10.76 11.30 2.35
CA MET A 51 -11.74 10.22 2.51
C MET A 51 -12.13 9.59 1.18
N GLN A 52 -12.27 10.39 0.12
CA GLN A 52 -12.52 9.88 -1.23
C GLN A 52 -11.39 8.99 -1.79
N LEU A 53 -10.18 9.09 -1.20
CA LEU A 53 -9.02 8.28 -1.59
C LEU A 53 -8.88 7.00 -0.75
N CYS A 54 -9.72 6.83 0.28
CA CYS A 54 -9.75 5.62 1.09
C CYS A 54 -10.53 4.54 0.36
N GLU A 55 -9.96 3.33 0.30
CA GLU A 55 -10.50 2.22 -0.48
C GLU A 55 -10.78 1.02 0.44
N HIS A 56 -11.90 0.34 0.21
CA HIS A 56 -12.24 -0.94 0.81
C HIS A 56 -12.30 -2.00 -0.29
N TYR A 57 -11.55 -3.08 -0.09
CA TYR A 57 -11.60 -4.29 -0.89
C TYR A 57 -12.00 -5.48 0.00
N ASP A 58 -12.39 -6.58 -0.62
CA ASP A 58 -12.67 -7.87 0.02
C ASP A 58 -11.56 -8.31 0.99
N ILE A 59 -10.29 -8.05 0.65
CA ILE A 59 -9.12 -8.52 1.39
C ILE A 59 -8.24 -7.40 1.99
N LEU A 60 -8.56 -6.13 1.76
CA LEU A 60 -7.67 -5.02 2.12
C LEU A 60 -8.43 -3.70 2.28
N ASP A 61 -8.25 -3.04 3.41
CA ASP A 61 -8.59 -1.62 3.56
C ASP A 61 -7.35 -0.75 3.35
N LYS A 62 -7.52 0.35 2.61
CA LYS A 62 -6.49 1.38 2.42
C LYS A 62 -7.01 2.71 2.94
N ILE A 63 -6.35 3.26 3.96
CA ILE A 63 -6.72 4.55 4.55
C ILE A 63 -5.63 5.57 4.23
N VAL A 64 -5.97 6.62 3.48
CA VAL A 64 -5.01 7.67 3.11
C VAL A 64 -4.96 8.71 4.24
N LEU A 65 -3.82 8.78 4.93
CA LEU A 65 -3.62 9.71 6.04
C LEU A 65 -3.21 11.10 5.55
N ALA A 66 -2.53 11.16 4.40
CA ALA A 66 -2.17 12.39 3.72
C ALA A 66 -1.77 12.16 2.26
N SER A 67 -1.90 13.22 1.46
CA SER A 67 -1.57 13.27 0.03
C SER A 67 -0.90 14.61 -0.28
N ALA A 68 0.10 14.59 -1.15
CA ALA A 68 0.58 15.76 -1.88
C ALA A 68 0.39 15.45 -3.37
N ASP A 69 -0.54 16.15 -4.02
CA ASP A 69 -0.98 15.79 -5.37
C ASP A 69 0.06 16.10 -6.45
N ASP A 70 0.95 17.06 -6.17
CA ASP A 70 2.17 17.33 -6.93
C ASP A 70 3.37 17.15 -5.98
N PRO A 71 4.21 16.10 -6.15
CA PRO A 71 4.30 15.21 -7.32
C PRO A 71 3.43 13.94 -7.26
N GLY A 72 2.57 13.77 -6.25
CA GLY A 72 1.68 12.60 -6.12
C GLY A 72 2.05 11.63 -4.99
N VAL A 73 2.78 12.11 -3.98
CA VAL A 73 3.20 11.35 -2.79
C VAL A 73 2.01 11.10 -1.87
N ARG A 74 1.88 9.87 -1.34
CA ARG A 74 0.84 9.54 -0.34
C ARG A 74 1.36 8.72 0.82
N VAL A 75 0.83 8.99 2.01
CA VAL A 75 0.99 8.19 3.22
C VAL A 75 -0.33 7.51 3.52
N ARG A 76 -0.32 6.18 3.68
CA ARG A 76 -1.53 5.38 3.89
C ARG A 76 -1.30 4.25 4.89
N LEU A 77 -2.37 3.84 5.56
CA LEU A 77 -2.42 2.56 6.26
C LEU A 77 -3.01 1.51 5.32
N HIS A 78 -2.43 0.32 5.36
CA HIS A 78 -3.02 -0.89 4.80
C HIS A 78 -3.43 -1.80 5.96
N VAL A 79 -4.69 -2.23 5.97
CA VAL A 79 -5.22 -3.21 6.94
C VAL A 79 -5.69 -4.44 6.16
N PHE A 80 -4.91 -5.51 6.24
CA PHE A 80 -5.19 -6.77 5.53
C PHE A 80 -6.28 -7.54 6.25
N LEU A 81 -7.29 -7.99 5.52
CA LEU A 81 -8.42 -8.75 6.07
C LEU A 81 -8.19 -10.26 5.90
N PRO A 82 -8.95 -11.12 6.61
CA PRO A 82 -8.93 -12.54 6.36
C PRO A 82 -9.11 -12.87 4.87
N GLY A 83 -8.40 -13.88 4.38
CA GLY A 83 -8.50 -14.31 2.99
C GLY A 83 -7.56 -13.58 2.02
N TYR A 84 -6.66 -12.71 2.48
CA TYR A 84 -5.57 -12.22 1.62
C TYR A 84 -4.58 -13.35 1.33
N PHE A 85 -4.42 -13.70 0.05
CA PHE A 85 -3.49 -14.74 -0.40
C PHE A 85 -2.67 -14.29 -1.60
N ASP A 86 -1.70 -15.13 -1.97
CA ASP A 86 -0.65 -14.94 -2.98
C ASP A 86 -1.17 -14.44 -4.34
N ARG A 87 -1.22 -13.11 -4.47
CA ARG A 87 -1.55 -12.38 -5.72
C ARG A 87 -0.32 -11.61 -6.20
N PRO A 88 0.53 -12.19 -7.06
CA PRO A 88 1.66 -11.47 -7.63
C PRO A 88 1.20 -10.23 -8.40
N HIS A 89 1.89 -9.11 -8.20
CA HIS A 89 1.64 -7.86 -8.90
C HIS A 89 2.87 -6.97 -8.89
N ASN A 90 2.93 -6.03 -9.84
CA ASN A 90 3.81 -4.87 -9.75
C ASN A 90 3.00 -3.61 -9.36
N HIS A 91 3.68 -2.47 -9.22
CA HIS A 91 3.03 -1.22 -8.83
C HIS A 91 3.15 -0.19 -9.94
N ARG A 92 2.26 0.80 -9.91
CA ARG A 92 2.37 1.99 -10.74
C ARG A 92 3.35 3.03 -10.18
N TRP A 93 3.88 2.80 -8.98
CA TRP A 93 4.73 3.73 -8.22
C TRP A 93 5.73 2.94 -7.39
N SER A 94 6.92 3.49 -7.17
CA SER A 94 7.83 2.98 -6.15
C SER A 94 7.24 3.29 -4.77
N TYR A 95 7.46 2.42 -3.81
CA TYR A 95 6.89 2.59 -2.47
C TYR A 95 7.76 1.95 -1.40
N ALA A 96 7.52 2.37 -0.16
CA ALA A 96 8.03 1.71 1.03
C ALA A 96 6.90 1.37 2.00
N SER A 97 7.12 0.34 2.79
CA SER A 97 6.18 -0.15 3.80
C SER A 97 6.90 -0.40 5.12
N LYS A 98 6.21 -0.18 6.23
CA LYS A 98 6.61 -0.61 7.58
C LYS A 98 5.48 -1.38 8.23
N ILE A 99 5.78 -2.55 8.77
CA ILE A 99 4.78 -3.40 9.45
C ILE A 99 4.60 -2.89 10.87
N LEU A 100 3.36 -2.54 11.23
CA LEU A 100 3.00 -2.05 12.56
C LEU A 100 2.39 -3.15 13.44
N ARG A 101 1.71 -4.12 12.82
CA ARG A 101 1.05 -5.25 13.49
C ARG A 101 0.99 -6.43 12.55
N GLY A 102 1.08 -7.65 13.08
CA GLY A 102 0.95 -8.88 12.30
C GLY A 102 2.25 -9.22 11.59
N HIS A 103 2.14 -9.82 10.41
CA HIS A 103 3.27 -10.45 9.76
C HIS A 103 3.00 -10.67 8.26
N TYR A 104 4.03 -10.50 7.42
CA TYR A 104 4.00 -10.95 6.03
C TYR A 104 4.95 -12.10 5.79
N ARG A 105 4.49 -13.03 4.96
CA ARG A 105 5.37 -13.83 4.13
C ARG A 105 5.47 -13.18 2.75
N HIS A 106 6.65 -12.68 2.38
CA HIS A 106 6.87 -11.87 1.19
C HIS A 106 7.64 -12.66 0.13
N TYR A 107 7.02 -12.76 -1.05
CA TYR A 107 7.56 -13.42 -2.24
C TYR A 107 8.00 -12.37 -3.26
N LEU A 108 9.24 -12.48 -3.74
CA LEU A 108 9.78 -11.63 -4.80
C LEU A 108 10.01 -12.47 -6.05
N PHE A 109 9.47 -12.01 -7.17
CA PHE A 109 9.57 -12.67 -8.47
C PHE A 109 10.55 -11.95 -9.42
N GLY A 110 11.12 -10.83 -8.97
CA GLY A 110 12.08 -10.04 -9.71
C GLY A 110 11.44 -8.96 -10.57
N ASN A 111 12.24 -8.39 -11.47
CA ASN A 111 11.76 -7.48 -12.49
C ASN A 111 11.18 -8.30 -13.64
N ALA A 112 9.88 -8.26 -13.83
CA ALA A 112 9.25 -8.87 -14.99
C ALA A 112 8.44 -7.81 -15.74
N GLU A 113 8.70 -7.69 -17.04
CA GLU A 113 7.76 -7.08 -17.95
C GLU A 113 6.55 -8.01 -18.02
N LEU A 114 5.46 -7.58 -17.40
CA LEU A 114 4.24 -8.36 -17.29
C LEU A 114 3.26 -7.94 -18.37
N ASP A 115 2.72 -8.91 -19.10
CA ASP A 115 1.53 -8.77 -19.92
C ASP A 115 0.48 -9.82 -19.53
N GLU A 116 -0.68 -9.80 -20.18
CA GLU A 116 -1.78 -10.74 -19.90
C GLU A 116 -1.47 -12.19 -20.27
N GLN A 117 -0.38 -12.46 -21.00
CA GLN A 117 0.05 -13.81 -21.37
C GLN A 117 0.95 -14.45 -20.32
N VAL A 118 1.31 -13.70 -19.27
CA VAL A 118 2.01 -14.27 -18.12
C VAL A 118 1.22 -15.46 -17.58
N GLU A 119 1.92 -16.54 -17.26
CA GLU A 119 1.33 -17.71 -16.60
C GLU A 119 1.61 -17.59 -15.09
N PRO A 120 0.64 -17.13 -14.26
CA PRO A 120 0.87 -16.83 -12.85
C PRO A 120 1.58 -17.96 -12.09
N ARG A 121 1.18 -19.21 -12.35
CA ARG A 121 1.75 -20.40 -11.70
C ARG A 121 3.22 -20.66 -12.05
N LYS A 122 3.67 -20.22 -13.23
CA LYS A 122 5.06 -20.41 -13.70
C LYS A 122 6.00 -19.30 -13.28
N LEU A 123 5.52 -18.22 -12.65
CA LEU A 123 6.39 -17.18 -12.15
C LEU A 123 7.37 -17.76 -11.12
N PRO A 124 8.70 -17.63 -11.34
CA PRO A 124 9.70 -18.15 -10.43
C PRO A 124 9.79 -17.26 -9.19
N VAL A 125 9.69 -17.88 -8.01
CA VAL A 125 9.97 -17.20 -6.75
C VAL A 125 11.48 -17.11 -6.61
N LEU A 126 12.02 -15.90 -6.73
CA LEU A 126 13.47 -15.65 -6.65
C LEU A 126 13.94 -15.44 -5.22
N HIS A 127 13.07 -14.96 -4.34
CA HIS A 127 13.36 -14.74 -2.92
C HIS A 127 12.07 -14.88 -2.10
N VAL A 128 12.19 -15.50 -0.92
CA VAL A 128 11.14 -15.55 0.10
C VAL A 128 11.70 -15.07 1.42
N ARG A 129 10.98 -14.17 2.10
CA ARG A 129 11.36 -13.67 3.41
C ARG A 129 10.14 -13.49 4.30
N GLU A 130 10.38 -13.60 5.60
CA GLU A 130 9.41 -13.22 6.62
C GLU A 130 9.64 -11.77 7.01
N GLU A 131 8.56 -11.00 7.11
CA GLU A 131 8.58 -9.60 7.49
C GLU A 131 7.80 -9.46 8.82
N PRO A 132 8.50 -9.45 9.96
CA PRO A 132 7.86 -9.22 11.27
C PRO A 132 7.57 -7.73 11.49
N VAL A 133 6.79 -7.45 12.54
CA VAL A 133 6.55 -6.08 13.06
C VAL A 133 7.86 -5.31 13.20
N GLY A 134 7.83 -4.03 12.82
CA GLY A 134 8.97 -3.12 12.82
C GLY A 134 9.80 -3.17 11.54
N THR A 135 9.65 -4.22 10.72
CA THR A 135 10.40 -4.31 9.47
C THR A 135 9.93 -3.28 8.45
N SER A 136 10.90 -2.68 7.77
CA SER A 136 10.69 -1.77 6.65
C SER A 136 11.35 -2.30 5.39
N TYR A 137 10.69 -2.10 4.26
CA TYR A 137 11.23 -2.42 2.94
C TYR A 137 10.71 -1.42 1.89
N ALA A 138 11.44 -1.27 0.79
CA ALA A 138 11.01 -0.51 -0.37
C ALA A 138 11.08 -1.37 -1.63
N LEU A 139 10.11 -1.20 -2.52
CA LEU A 139 10.07 -1.85 -3.83
C LEU A 139 10.00 -0.81 -4.94
N HIS A 140 10.85 -1.01 -5.94
CA HIS A 140 10.75 -0.28 -7.19
C HIS A 140 9.45 -0.67 -7.91
N HIS A 141 8.83 0.27 -8.63
CA HIS A 141 7.56 0.06 -9.34
C HIS A 141 7.58 -1.10 -10.36
N SER A 142 8.76 -1.55 -10.78
CA SER A 142 8.93 -2.66 -11.72
C SER A 142 9.02 -4.04 -11.03
N MET A 143 9.25 -4.07 -9.71
CA MET A 143 9.34 -5.31 -8.95
C MET A 143 7.99 -6.02 -8.89
N VAL A 144 7.96 -7.28 -9.30
CA VAL A 144 6.81 -8.17 -9.09
C VAL A 144 6.96 -8.85 -7.73
N HIS A 145 5.94 -8.70 -6.90
CA HIS A 145 5.92 -9.31 -5.58
C HIS A 145 4.51 -9.78 -5.20
N ALA A 146 4.45 -10.63 -4.19
CA ALA A 146 3.23 -10.96 -3.48
C ALA A 146 3.53 -10.96 -1.98
N VAL A 147 2.52 -10.66 -1.18
CA VAL A 147 2.55 -10.87 0.27
C VAL A 147 1.47 -11.85 0.64
N VAL A 148 1.72 -12.70 1.62
CA VAL A 148 0.66 -13.42 2.34
C VAL A 148 0.67 -12.84 3.74
N ALA A 149 -0.38 -12.11 4.07
CA ALA A 149 -0.50 -11.42 5.34
C ALA A 149 -1.29 -12.27 6.34
N GLU A 150 -0.84 -12.30 7.58
CA GLU A 150 -1.70 -12.76 8.67
C GLU A 150 -2.97 -11.88 8.71
N PRO A 151 -4.16 -12.43 8.98
CA PRO A 151 -5.36 -11.62 9.13
C PRO A 151 -5.16 -10.45 10.09
N PHE A 152 -5.66 -9.27 9.68
CA PHE A 152 -5.54 -8.01 10.42
C PHE A 152 -4.10 -7.48 10.55
N THR A 153 -3.20 -7.88 9.66
CA THR A 153 -1.88 -7.26 9.56
C THR A 153 -2.02 -5.79 9.12
N VAL A 154 -1.30 -4.90 9.78
CA VAL A 154 -1.33 -3.46 9.52
C VAL A 154 0.05 -3.00 9.09
N SER A 155 0.12 -2.26 7.99
CA SER A 155 1.34 -1.55 7.59
C SER A 155 1.09 -0.09 7.29
N LEU A 156 2.08 0.73 7.65
CA LEU A 156 2.21 2.09 7.18
C LEU A 156 2.94 2.06 5.85
N VAL A 157 2.37 2.70 4.84
CA VAL A 157 2.87 2.67 3.47
C VAL A 157 3.05 4.10 2.98
N VAL A 158 4.20 4.34 2.38
CA VAL A 158 4.55 5.59 1.71
C VAL A 158 4.75 5.26 0.24
N ARG A 159 4.03 5.94 -0.64
CA ARG A 159 4.17 5.76 -2.10
C ARG A 159 4.49 7.06 -2.80
N GLY A 160 5.19 6.95 -3.92
CA GLY A 160 5.56 8.06 -4.77
C GLY A 160 4.55 8.37 -5.89
N PRO A 161 4.97 9.23 -6.83
CA PRO A 161 4.27 9.52 -8.06
C PRO A 161 3.97 8.26 -8.89
N ALA A 162 2.87 8.29 -9.63
CA ALA A 162 2.57 7.22 -10.59
C ALA A 162 3.42 7.40 -11.85
N VAL A 163 4.14 6.34 -12.24
CA VAL A 163 4.96 6.26 -13.47
C VAL A 163 4.34 5.35 -14.54
N LYS A 164 3.22 4.69 -14.23
CA LYS A 164 2.44 3.84 -15.16
C LYS A 164 0.96 4.19 -15.04
N ASP A 165 0.17 3.91 -16.07
CA ASP A 165 -1.29 4.07 -16.04
C ASP A 165 -2.02 2.87 -15.43
N LYS A 166 -1.43 1.69 -15.57
CA LYS A 166 -1.97 0.41 -15.09
C LYS A 166 -0.87 -0.50 -14.56
N PHE A 167 -1.29 -1.52 -13.82
CA PHE A 167 -0.42 -2.59 -13.33
C PHE A 167 -1.15 -3.92 -13.42
N LEU A 168 -0.39 -5.01 -13.52
CA LEU A 168 -0.97 -6.33 -13.68
C LEU A 168 -1.09 -6.99 -12.30
N VAL A 169 -2.28 -7.53 -12.02
CA VAL A 169 -2.53 -8.38 -10.86
C VAL A 169 -2.76 -9.80 -11.37
N MET A 170 -2.18 -10.75 -10.66
CA MET A 170 -2.27 -12.17 -10.99
C MET A 170 -2.78 -12.95 -9.78
N ASP A 171 -3.47 -14.05 -10.04
CA ASP A 171 -3.89 -15.00 -9.04
C ASP A 171 -3.32 -16.38 -9.40
N ARG A 172 -2.39 -16.88 -8.57
CA ARG A 172 -1.74 -18.18 -8.80
C ARG A 172 -2.66 -19.37 -8.53
N HIS A 173 -3.73 -19.20 -7.74
CA HIS A 173 -4.71 -20.25 -7.50
C HIS A 173 -5.63 -20.43 -8.69
N THR A 174 -6.16 -19.34 -9.23
CA THR A 174 -7.08 -19.38 -10.39
C THR A 174 -6.35 -19.36 -11.74
N ASP A 175 -5.06 -19.03 -11.75
CA ASP A 175 -4.24 -18.85 -12.96
C ASP A 175 -4.74 -17.71 -13.86
N HIS A 176 -5.42 -16.73 -13.27
CA HIS A 176 -5.94 -15.57 -13.97
C HIS A 176 -5.02 -14.36 -13.79
N ALA A 177 -4.93 -13.51 -14.82
CA ALA A 177 -4.25 -12.23 -14.79
C ALA A 177 -5.19 -11.14 -15.30
N TRP A 178 -5.16 -9.94 -14.70
CA TRP A 178 -5.97 -8.81 -15.13
C TRP A 178 -5.28 -7.48 -14.87
N TRP A 179 -5.59 -6.47 -15.70
CA TRP A 179 -5.12 -5.11 -15.47
C TRP A 179 -5.93 -4.42 -14.39
N GLN A 180 -5.23 -3.73 -13.50
CA GLN A 180 -5.81 -2.73 -12.64
C GLN A 180 -5.36 -1.34 -13.08
N PHE A 181 -6.33 -0.47 -13.32
CA PHE A 181 -6.12 0.88 -13.85
C PHE A 181 -5.97 1.91 -12.74
N GLY A 182 -5.30 3.00 -13.07
CA GLY A 182 -5.28 4.18 -12.24
C GLY A 182 -6.57 4.98 -12.27
N ALA A 183 -6.75 5.84 -11.27
CA ALA A 183 -7.94 6.68 -11.12
C ALA A 183 -8.32 7.51 -12.37
N LYS A 184 -7.36 7.84 -13.24
CA LYS A 184 -7.62 8.57 -14.49
C LYS A 184 -8.40 7.72 -15.52
N ASP A 185 -8.12 6.42 -15.58
CA ASP A 185 -8.63 5.51 -16.60
C ASP A 185 -9.55 4.42 -16.00
N GLU A 186 -9.82 4.50 -14.70
CA GLU A 186 -10.70 3.58 -13.98
C GLU A 186 -12.18 3.95 -14.20
N PRO A 187 -13.05 2.98 -14.54
CA PRO A 187 -14.48 3.23 -14.67
C PRO A 187 -15.08 3.74 -13.36
N GLU A 188 -15.99 4.72 -13.45
CA GLU A 188 -16.61 5.36 -12.28
C GLU A 188 -17.30 4.36 -11.34
N GLU A 189 -17.95 3.33 -11.90
CA GLU A 189 -18.58 2.26 -11.12
C GLU A 189 -17.57 1.49 -10.26
N GLN A 190 -16.40 1.15 -10.82
CA GLN A 190 -15.33 0.47 -10.08
C GLN A 190 -14.75 1.39 -9.00
N ALA A 191 -14.55 2.66 -9.31
CA ALA A 191 -14.08 3.66 -8.36
C ALA A 191 -15.04 3.81 -7.16
N LYS A 192 -16.35 3.87 -7.43
CA LYS A 192 -17.40 3.94 -6.41
C LYS A 192 -17.49 2.65 -5.59
N ALA A 193 -17.39 1.48 -6.25
CA ALA A 193 -17.52 0.18 -5.60
C ALA A 193 -16.45 -0.06 -4.53
N LYS A 194 -15.21 0.41 -4.77
CA LYS A 194 -14.12 0.31 -3.80
C LYS A 194 -14.04 1.48 -2.83
N GLN A 195 -14.84 2.54 -2.98
CA GLN A 195 -14.74 3.70 -2.10
C GLN A 195 -15.15 3.30 -0.67
N MET A 196 -14.28 3.61 0.30
CA MET A 196 -14.54 3.25 1.69
C MET A 196 -15.73 4.05 2.23
N SER A 197 -16.74 3.34 2.75
CA SER A 197 -17.88 3.96 3.41
C SER A 197 -17.50 4.54 4.78
N ARG A 198 -18.26 5.52 5.27
CA ARG A 198 -18.05 6.08 6.63
C ARG A 198 -18.20 5.03 7.73
N THR A 199 -19.14 4.10 7.56
CA THR A 199 -19.35 2.99 8.50
C THR A 199 -18.12 2.09 8.54
N ARG A 200 -17.59 1.70 7.37
CA ARG A 200 -16.37 0.88 7.30
C ARG A 200 -15.17 1.61 7.89
N PHE A 201 -15.01 2.89 7.59
CA PHE A 201 -13.95 3.70 8.17
C PHE A 201 -14.01 3.75 9.71
N ALA A 202 -15.21 3.92 10.28
CA ALA A 202 -15.40 3.91 11.73
C ALA A 202 -15.04 2.57 12.37
N GLU A 203 -15.40 1.46 11.72
CA GLU A 203 -15.05 0.10 12.13
C GLU A 203 -13.52 -0.10 12.16
N VAL A 204 -12.84 0.18 11.05
CA VAL A 204 -11.38 0.03 10.96
C VAL A 204 -10.67 0.95 11.95
N SER A 205 -11.16 2.18 12.12
CA SER A 205 -10.64 3.11 13.13
C SER A 205 -10.81 2.58 14.56
N GLY A 206 -11.90 1.86 14.83
CA GLY A 206 -12.12 1.18 16.10
C GLY A 206 -11.07 0.10 16.36
N TRP A 207 -10.81 -0.76 15.37
CA TRP A 207 -9.77 -1.79 15.47
C TRP A 207 -8.38 -1.22 15.71
N LEU A 208 -8.00 -0.17 14.96
CA LEU A 208 -6.70 0.46 15.10
C LEU A 208 -6.48 1.03 16.53
N LYS A 209 -7.55 1.57 17.15
CA LYS A 209 -7.52 2.03 18.55
C LYS A 209 -7.38 0.86 19.52
N GLU A 210 -8.16 -0.20 19.34
CA GLU A 210 -8.10 -1.41 20.17
C GLU A 210 -6.70 -2.04 20.15
N TRP A 211 -6.03 -2.01 19.00
CA TRP A 211 -4.67 -2.53 18.83
C TRP A 211 -3.57 -1.56 19.28
N ASN A 212 -3.91 -0.39 19.84
CA ASN A 212 -2.97 0.65 20.26
C ASN A 212 -2.02 1.11 19.15
N LEU A 213 -2.46 1.08 17.89
CA LEU A 213 -1.68 1.61 16.75
C LEU A 213 -1.89 3.11 16.56
N ILE A 214 -2.95 3.64 17.15
CA ILE A 214 -3.40 5.02 17.14
C ILE A 214 -4.11 5.35 18.43
#